data_AF-A0A830CDU8-F1
#
_entry.id   AF-A0A830CDU8-F1
#
_cell.length_a   1.000
_cell.length_b   1.000
_cell.length_c   1.000
_cell.angle_alpha   90.00
_cell.angle_beta   90.00
_cell.angle_gamma   90.00
#
_symmetry.space_group_name_H-M   'P 1'
#
loop_
_entity.id
_entity.type
_entity.pdbx_description
1 polymer ?
#
loop_
_entity_poly.entity_id
_entity_poly.type
_entity_poly.pdbx_seq_one_letter_code
_entity_poly.pdbx_strand_id
1 'polypeptide(L)'
;MNPLTLVKRIQNINKKEASLGISEDASWHAKYKDSAYVYVGGIPFDLTEGDLLAVFAQYGEIVDVNLVRDKGTGKSKGFAFVAYEDQRSTNLAVDNLNGAQILGRTIRVDHVSKYKKLEEEDEETRQKKREERGVCRAFQKGECNRGDGCRFSHDKQVSSEYIFFILITGYIKSFIYLLFILISYFFNFHPQCRSFL
;
A
#
# COMPACT_ATOMS: atom_id res chain seq x y z
N MET A 1 -16.45 -25.58 2.90
CA MET A 1 -17.03 -25.90 1.57
C MET A 1 -15.94 -26.51 0.71
N ASN A 2 -16.21 -27.61 0.00
CA ASN A 2 -15.24 -28.19 -0.93
C ASN A 2 -15.05 -27.23 -2.14
N PRO A 3 -13.83 -26.84 -2.52
CA PRO A 3 -13.61 -25.90 -3.62
C PRO A 3 -14.20 -26.40 -4.96
N LEU A 4 -14.19 -27.72 -5.21
CA LEU A 4 -14.72 -28.32 -6.43
C LEU A 4 -16.26 -28.28 -6.49
N THR A 5 -16.95 -28.22 -5.36
CA THR A 5 -18.43 -28.16 -5.36
C THR A 5 -18.94 -26.78 -5.76
N LEU A 6 -18.14 -25.73 -5.52
CA LEU A 6 -18.48 -24.36 -5.93
C LEU A 6 -18.25 -24.14 -7.43
N VAL A 7 -17.18 -24.69 -8.00
CA VAL A 7 -16.97 -24.70 -9.46
C VAL A 7 -18.16 -25.35 -10.16
N LYS A 8 -18.56 -26.56 -9.74
CA LYS A 8 -19.71 -27.27 -10.30
C LYS A 8 -21.01 -26.48 -10.17
N ARG A 9 -21.20 -25.75 -9.07
CA ARG A 9 -22.39 -24.91 -8.86
C ARG A 9 -22.49 -23.81 -9.90
N ILE A 10 -21.41 -23.06 -10.13
CA ILE A 10 -21.39 -21.96 -11.10
C ILE A 10 -21.58 -22.52 -12.51
N GLN A 11 -20.88 -23.60 -12.88
CA GLN A 11 -21.09 -24.26 -14.17
C GLN A 11 -22.54 -24.69 -14.40
N ASN A 12 -23.23 -25.18 -13.36
CA ASN A 12 -24.64 -25.54 -13.47
C ASN A 12 -25.56 -24.32 -13.63
N ILE A 13 -25.23 -23.19 -12.97
CA ILE A 13 -25.96 -21.93 -13.14
C ILE A 13 -25.81 -21.46 -14.60
N ASN A 14 -24.57 -21.37 -15.10
CA ASN A 14 -24.29 -20.93 -16.47
C ASN A 14 -24.98 -21.82 -17.51
N LYS A 15 -24.96 -23.14 -17.34
CA LYS A 15 -25.69 -24.08 -18.22
C LYS A 15 -27.20 -23.83 -18.20
N LYS A 16 -27.77 -23.53 -17.03
CA LYS A 16 -29.19 -23.24 -16.89
C LYS A 16 -29.54 -21.91 -17.54
N GLU A 17 -28.75 -20.86 -17.35
CA GLU A 17 -28.96 -19.57 -18.00
C GLU A 17 -28.88 -19.68 -19.52
N ALA A 18 -27.89 -20.40 -20.05
CA ALA A 18 -27.76 -20.70 -21.47
C ALA A 18 -28.96 -21.47 -22.03
N SER A 19 -29.48 -22.47 -21.28
CA SER A 19 -30.65 -23.24 -21.71
C SER A 19 -31.95 -22.44 -21.74
N LEU A 20 -32.05 -21.40 -20.90
CA LEU A 20 -33.22 -20.54 -20.78
C LEU A 20 -33.13 -19.30 -21.68
N GLY A 21 -31.99 -19.08 -22.35
CA GLY A 21 -31.77 -17.91 -23.21
C GLY A 21 -31.85 -16.58 -22.45
N ILE A 22 -31.38 -16.56 -21.20
CA ILE A 22 -31.42 -15.36 -20.36
C ILE A 22 -30.47 -14.30 -20.94
N SER A 23 -30.92 -13.05 -21.01
CA SER A 23 -30.10 -11.92 -21.46
C SER A 23 -29.02 -11.56 -20.44
N GLU A 24 -27.95 -10.89 -20.89
CA GLU A 24 -26.83 -10.47 -20.04
C GLU A 24 -27.29 -9.61 -18.84
N ASP A 25 -28.28 -8.74 -19.03
CA ASP A 25 -28.83 -7.87 -17.97
C ASP A 25 -29.58 -8.63 -16.87
N ALA A 26 -30.14 -9.80 -17.20
CA ALA A 26 -30.89 -10.65 -16.28
C ALA A 26 -30.06 -11.81 -15.71
N SER A 27 -28.82 -11.97 -16.18
CA SER A 27 -27.87 -12.96 -15.69
C SER A 27 -27.43 -12.65 -14.26
N TRP A 28 -27.03 -13.68 -13.51
CA TRP A 28 -26.37 -13.52 -12.21
C TRP A 28 -25.11 -12.63 -12.26
N HIS A 29 -24.47 -12.48 -13.43
CA HIS A 29 -23.34 -11.59 -13.65
C HIS A 29 -23.68 -10.12 -13.43
N ALA A 30 -24.93 -9.69 -13.68
CA ALA A 30 -25.36 -8.29 -13.54
C ALA A 30 -25.17 -7.74 -12.12
N LYS A 31 -25.13 -8.62 -11.11
CA LYS A 31 -24.82 -8.26 -9.71
C LYS A 31 -23.41 -7.68 -9.54
N TYR A 32 -22.49 -8.00 -10.44
CA TYR A 32 -21.07 -7.64 -10.38
C TYR A 32 -20.67 -6.59 -11.40
N LYS A 33 -21.65 -5.93 -12.06
CA LYS A 33 -21.41 -4.90 -13.09
C LYS A 33 -20.50 -3.75 -12.67
N ASP A 34 -20.46 -3.46 -11.37
CA ASP A 34 -19.68 -2.36 -10.79
C ASP A 34 -18.27 -2.82 -10.36
N SER A 35 -17.85 -4.04 -10.70
CA SER A 35 -16.55 -4.58 -10.33
C SER A 35 -15.84 -5.27 -11.48
N ALA A 36 -14.70 -4.70 -11.84
CA ALA A 36 -13.78 -5.25 -12.84
C ALA A 36 -12.91 -6.41 -12.35
N TYR A 37 -13.03 -6.81 -11.07
CA TYR A 37 -12.14 -7.79 -10.46
C TYR A 37 -12.71 -9.21 -10.43
N VAL A 38 -11.86 -10.15 -10.85
CA VAL A 38 -12.12 -11.58 -10.83
C VAL A 38 -11.16 -12.27 -9.86
N TYR A 39 -11.69 -13.17 -9.04
CA TYR A 39 -10.92 -14.05 -8.17
C TYR A 39 -10.51 -15.29 -8.93
N VAL A 40 -9.22 -15.63 -8.85
CA VAL A 40 -8.66 -16.86 -9.40
C VAL A 40 -8.06 -17.67 -8.27
N GLY A 41 -8.53 -18.90 -8.06
CA GLY A 41 -8.06 -19.78 -6.98
C GLY A 41 -7.68 -21.16 -7.50
N GLY A 42 -6.87 -21.89 -6.71
CA GLY A 42 -6.40 -23.23 -7.10
C GLY A 42 -5.21 -23.20 -8.05
N ILE A 43 -4.53 -22.06 -8.15
CA ILE A 43 -3.37 -21.83 -8.99
C ILE A 43 -2.19 -22.67 -8.47
N PRO A 44 -1.48 -23.43 -9.32
CA PRO A 44 -0.20 -24.04 -8.98
C PRO A 44 0.80 -23.02 -8.41
N PHE A 45 1.61 -23.43 -7.43
CA PHE A 45 2.57 -22.53 -6.77
C PHE A 45 3.73 -22.11 -7.69
N ASP A 46 3.97 -22.87 -8.76
CA ASP A 46 5.05 -22.64 -9.70
C ASP A 46 4.69 -21.57 -10.76
N LEU A 47 3.43 -21.14 -10.83
CA LEU A 47 2.99 -20.11 -11.78
C LEU A 47 3.32 -18.71 -11.31
N THR A 48 3.72 -17.89 -12.27
CA THR A 48 4.03 -16.47 -12.10
C THR A 48 2.86 -15.58 -12.52
N GLU A 49 2.94 -14.30 -12.17
CA GLU A 49 2.00 -13.26 -12.62
C GLU A 49 1.96 -13.17 -14.16
N GLY A 50 3.10 -13.37 -14.83
CA GLY A 50 3.20 -13.33 -16.29
C GLY A 50 2.45 -14.49 -16.96
N ASP A 51 2.50 -15.69 -16.37
CA ASP A 51 1.76 -16.85 -16.88
C ASP A 51 0.25 -16.65 -16.73
N LEU A 52 -0.19 -16.05 -15.61
CA LEU A 52 -1.59 -15.70 -15.42
C LEU A 52 -2.03 -14.65 -16.43
N LEU A 53 -1.21 -13.64 -16.70
CA LEU A 53 -1.50 -12.64 -17.73
C LEU A 53 -1.67 -13.30 -19.09
N ALA A 54 -0.77 -14.21 -19.48
CA ALA A 54 -0.86 -14.91 -20.76
C ALA A 54 -2.14 -15.75 -20.91
N VAL A 55 -2.57 -16.45 -19.84
CA VAL A 55 -3.80 -17.27 -19.87
C VAL A 55 -5.07 -16.40 -19.88
N PHE A 56 -5.09 -15.32 -19.11
CA PHE A 56 -6.29 -14.51 -18.93
C PHE A 56 -6.46 -13.44 -20.01
N ALA A 57 -5.39 -13.03 -20.70
CA ALA A 57 -5.42 -12.02 -21.77
C ALA A 57 -6.26 -12.46 -22.99
N GLN A 58 -6.51 -13.76 -23.17
CA GLN A 58 -7.34 -14.25 -24.28
C GLN A 58 -8.81 -13.79 -24.23
N TYR A 59 -9.30 -13.36 -23.06
CA TYR A 59 -10.70 -12.93 -22.86
C TYR A 59 -10.86 -11.40 -22.78
N GLY A 60 -9.76 -10.64 -22.74
CA GLY A 60 -9.79 -9.20 -22.67
C GLY A 60 -8.49 -8.59 -22.17
N GLU A 61 -8.41 -7.26 -22.26
CA GLU A 61 -7.28 -6.49 -21.77
C GLU A 61 -7.25 -6.48 -20.25
N ILE A 62 -6.09 -6.81 -19.67
CA ILE A 62 -5.89 -6.90 -18.24
C ILE A 62 -5.25 -5.59 -17.75
N VAL A 63 -5.95 -4.90 -16.85
CA VAL A 63 -5.48 -3.65 -16.24
C VAL A 63 -4.55 -3.93 -15.06
N ASP A 64 -4.85 -4.95 -14.27
CA ASP A 64 -4.08 -5.27 -13.08
C ASP A 64 -4.10 -6.77 -12.77
N VAL A 65 -2.96 -7.28 -12.28
CA VAL A 65 -2.83 -8.65 -11.77
C VAL A 65 -2.18 -8.58 -10.40
N ASN A 66 -2.83 -9.16 -9.40
CA ASN A 66 -2.30 -9.31 -8.06
C ASN A 66 -2.27 -10.77 -7.63
N LEU A 67 -1.11 -11.42 -7.79
CA LEU A 67 -0.85 -12.75 -7.25
C LEU A 67 -0.47 -12.62 -5.78
N VAL A 68 -1.32 -13.17 -4.90
CA VAL A 68 -1.10 -13.00 -3.46
C VAL A 68 -0.01 -13.95 -2.99
N ARG A 69 1.09 -13.37 -2.50
CA ARG A 69 2.22 -14.07 -1.89
C ARG A 69 2.21 -13.91 -0.37
N ASP A 70 2.83 -14.86 0.30
CA ASP A 70 3.05 -14.77 1.74
C ASP A 70 4.21 -13.82 2.07
N LYS A 71 4.01 -12.91 3.02
CA LYS A 71 5.00 -11.84 3.33
C LYS A 71 6.28 -12.36 3.97
N GLY A 72 6.21 -13.51 4.66
CA GLY A 72 7.38 -14.10 5.31
C GLY A 72 8.19 -14.98 4.34
N THR A 73 7.51 -15.85 3.59
CA THR A 73 8.17 -16.86 2.76
C THR A 73 8.31 -16.46 1.29
N GLY A 74 7.60 -15.41 0.83
CA GLY A 74 7.54 -15.01 -0.58
C GLY A 74 6.79 -15.98 -1.49
N LYS A 75 6.28 -17.10 -0.94
CA LYS A 75 5.61 -18.15 -1.71
C LYS A 75 4.18 -17.73 -2.06
N SER A 76 3.74 -18.07 -3.26
CA SER A 76 2.36 -17.86 -3.72
C SER A 76 1.37 -18.57 -2.81
N LYS A 77 0.25 -17.94 -2.48
CA LYS A 77 -0.84 -18.58 -1.72
C LYS A 77 -1.79 -19.41 -2.59
N GLY A 78 -1.53 -19.47 -3.90
CA GLY A 78 -2.34 -20.23 -4.86
C GLY A 78 -3.64 -19.54 -5.26
N PHE A 79 -3.72 -18.22 -5.08
CA PHE A 79 -4.82 -17.40 -5.56
C PHE A 79 -4.34 -16.01 -6.00
N ALA A 80 -5.06 -15.44 -6.97
CA ALA A 80 -4.79 -14.14 -7.55
C ALA A 80 -6.09 -13.37 -7.76
N PHE A 81 -5.96 -12.05 -7.92
CA PHE A 81 -7.02 -11.18 -8.38
C PHE A 81 -6.60 -10.57 -9.72
N VAL A 82 -7.48 -10.61 -10.70
CA VAL A 82 -7.25 -10.07 -12.05
C VAL A 82 -8.31 -9.01 -12.31
N ALA A 83 -7.88 -7.84 -12.76
CA ALA A 83 -8.76 -6.74 -13.16
C ALA A 83 -8.76 -6.62 -14.68
N TYR A 84 -9.95 -6.62 -15.27
CA TYR A 84 -10.11 -6.36 -16.71
C TYR A 84 -10.47 -4.90 -16.97
N GLU A 85 -10.25 -4.44 -18.20
CA GLU A 85 -10.73 -3.13 -18.63
C GLU A 85 -12.26 -3.10 -18.78
N ASP A 86 -12.84 -4.19 -19.30
CA ASP A 86 -14.28 -4.30 -19.55
C ASP A 86 -14.94 -5.38 -18.68
N GLN A 87 -16.17 -5.12 -18.27
CA GLN A 87 -17.02 -6.06 -17.52
C GLN A 87 -17.39 -7.28 -18.37
N ARG A 88 -17.50 -7.15 -19.70
CA ARG A 88 -17.78 -8.31 -20.55
C ARG A 88 -16.64 -9.32 -20.50
N SER A 89 -15.40 -8.84 -20.44
CA SER A 89 -14.22 -9.69 -20.28
C SER A 89 -14.20 -10.45 -18.96
N THR A 90 -14.68 -9.84 -17.86
CA THR A 90 -14.80 -10.55 -16.58
C THR A 90 -15.83 -11.68 -16.66
N ASN A 91 -16.97 -11.44 -17.32
CA ASN A 91 -18.01 -12.46 -17.53
C ASN A 91 -17.46 -13.64 -18.36
N LEU A 92 -16.82 -13.34 -19.50
CA LEU A 92 -16.21 -14.35 -20.36
C LEU A 92 -15.14 -15.17 -19.63
N ALA A 93 -14.28 -14.53 -18.83
CA ALA A 93 -13.27 -15.20 -18.05
C ALA A 93 -13.90 -16.16 -17.01
N VAL A 94 -14.92 -15.70 -16.29
CA VAL A 94 -15.63 -16.54 -15.29
C VAL A 94 -16.33 -17.72 -15.96
N ASP A 95 -16.94 -17.53 -17.12
CA ASP A 95 -17.70 -18.59 -17.79
C ASP A 95 -16.81 -19.67 -18.40
N ASN A 96 -15.68 -19.28 -18.99
CA ASN A 96 -14.82 -20.19 -19.73
C ASN A 96 -13.69 -20.80 -18.88
N LEU A 97 -13.12 -20.05 -17.93
CA LEU A 97 -11.98 -20.51 -17.14
C LEU A 97 -12.37 -21.17 -15.82
N ASN A 98 -13.62 -21.01 -15.35
CA ASN A 98 -14.03 -21.62 -14.10
C ASN A 98 -14.15 -23.15 -14.24
N GLY A 99 -13.23 -23.87 -13.60
CA GLY A 99 -13.09 -25.32 -13.71
C GLY A 99 -12.11 -25.79 -14.78
N ALA A 100 -11.38 -24.88 -15.42
CA ALA A 100 -10.28 -25.23 -16.31
C ALA A 100 -9.15 -25.91 -15.54
N GLN A 101 -8.35 -26.73 -16.22
CA GLN A 101 -7.18 -27.38 -15.64
C GLN A 101 -5.90 -26.69 -16.10
N ILE A 102 -5.07 -26.27 -15.13
CA ILE A 102 -3.75 -25.69 -15.38
C ILE A 102 -2.73 -26.52 -14.60
N LEU A 103 -1.76 -27.10 -15.31
CA LEU A 103 -0.72 -27.99 -14.74
C LEU A 103 -1.32 -29.10 -13.84
N GLY A 104 -2.42 -29.71 -14.27
CA GLY A 104 -3.10 -30.78 -13.53
C GLY A 104 -3.92 -30.33 -12.31
N ARG A 105 -4.07 -29.02 -12.08
CA ARG A 105 -4.94 -28.48 -11.03
C ARG A 105 -6.14 -27.78 -11.62
N THR A 106 -7.33 -28.06 -11.10
CA THR A 106 -8.55 -27.33 -11.45
C THR A 106 -8.53 -25.95 -10.81
N ILE A 107 -8.57 -24.91 -11.64
CA ILE A 107 -8.71 -23.54 -11.17
C ILE A 107 -10.18 -23.18 -10.98
N ARG A 108 -10.42 -22.28 -10.04
CA ARG A 108 -11.71 -21.65 -9.80
C ARG A 108 -11.61 -20.19 -10.21
N VAL A 109 -12.59 -19.72 -10.97
CA VAL A 109 -12.71 -18.33 -11.37
C VAL A 109 -14.08 -17.82 -10.92
N ASP A 110 -14.14 -16.67 -10.26
CA ASP A 110 -15.38 -16.13 -9.70
C ASP A 110 -15.37 -14.60 -9.64
N HIS A 111 -16.54 -13.99 -9.69
CA HIS A 111 -16.68 -12.54 -9.59
C HIS A 111 -16.45 -12.06 -8.15
N VAL A 112 -15.82 -10.89 -7.99
CA VAL A 112 -15.59 -10.26 -6.69
C VAL A 112 -16.24 -8.89 -6.68
N SER A 113 -17.13 -8.61 -5.73
CA SER A 113 -17.85 -7.33 -5.70
C SER A 113 -17.09 -6.19 -5.00
N LYS A 114 -16.19 -6.50 -4.07
CA LYS A 114 -15.48 -5.50 -3.25
C LYS A 114 -14.02 -5.88 -3.09
N TYR A 115 -13.29 -5.91 -4.19
CA TYR A 115 -11.84 -6.02 -4.13
C TYR A 115 -11.21 -4.63 -4.10
N LYS A 116 -10.31 -4.42 -3.15
CA LYS A 116 -9.41 -3.27 -3.13
C LYS A 116 -8.00 -3.82 -3.03
N LYS A 117 -7.17 -3.59 -4.04
CA LYS A 117 -5.75 -3.90 -3.96
C LYS A 117 -5.19 -3.17 -2.75
N LEU A 118 -4.63 -3.93 -1.82
CA LEU A 118 -3.82 -3.35 -0.76
C LEU A 118 -2.51 -2.96 -1.46
N GLU A 119 -2.36 -1.69 -1.79
CA GLU A 119 -1.08 -1.14 -2.20
C GLU A 119 -0.07 -1.51 -1.11
N GLU A 120 1.04 -2.12 -1.50
CA GLU A 120 2.14 -2.32 -0.59
C GLU A 120 2.66 -0.92 -0.23
N GLU A 121 2.41 -0.50 1.01
CA GLU A 121 2.95 0.75 1.53
C GLU A 121 4.47 0.64 1.44
N ASP A 122 5.06 1.51 0.62
CA ASP A 122 6.49 1.74 0.56
C ASP A 122 7.04 2.01 1.96
N GLU A 123 8.29 1.60 2.18
CA GLU A 123 8.90 1.66 3.51
C GLU A 123 8.92 3.09 4.06
N GLU A 124 9.05 4.07 3.17
CA GLU A 124 8.95 5.50 3.47
C GLU A 124 7.54 5.89 3.96
N THR A 125 6.47 5.50 3.27
CA THR A 125 5.09 5.72 3.75
C THR A 125 4.81 5.00 5.06
N ARG A 126 5.32 3.77 5.24
CA ARG A 126 5.20 3.03 6.50
C ARG A 126 5.93 3.73 7.65
N GLN A 127 7.10 4.30 7.37
CA GLN A 127 7.88 5.10 8.32
C GLN A 127 7.13 6.40 8.67
N LYS A 128 6.63 7.15 7.69
CA LYS A 128 5.80 8.35 7.90
C LYS A 128 4.59 8.06 8.78
N LYS A 129 3.85 6.97 8.52
CA LYS A 129 2.72 6.55 9.38
C LYS A 129 3.15 6.14 10.79
N ARG A 130 4.38 5.63 10.98
CA ARG A 130 4.94 5.34 12.31
C ARG A 130 5.32 6.64 13.03
N GLU A 131 5.86 7.62 12.33
CA GLU A 131 6.21 8.95 12.83
C GLU A 131 4.97 9.78 13.20
N GLU A 132 3.93 9.80 12.35
CA GLU A 132 2.64 10.47 12.59
C GLU A 132 1.94 9.95 13.85
N ARG A 133 2.07 8.64 14.15
CA ARG A 133 1.53 8.04 15.38
C ARG A 133 2.30 8.49 16.63
N GLY A 134 3.49 9.05 16.46
CA GLY A 134 4.35 9.54 17.52
C GLY A 134 5.16 8.46 18.24
N VAL A 135 5.93 8.93 19.23
CA VAL A 135 6.84 8.11 20.03
C VAL A 135 6.05 7.23 21.01
N CYS A 136 6.52 6.01 21.23
CA CYS A 136 5.93 5.09 22.19
C CYS A 136 6.10 5.61 23.62
N ARG A 137 4.99 6.01 24.27
CA ARG A 137 5.01 6.46 25.67
C ARG A 137 5.52 5.40 26.65
N ALA A 138 5.23 4.13 26.41
CA ALA A 138 5.74 3.03 27.24
C ALA A 138 7.25 2.83 27.07
N PHE A 139 7.79 3.10 25.87
CA PHE A 139 9.23 3.06 25.62
C PHE A 139 9.94 4.20 26.33
N GLN A 140 9.36 5.41 26.34
CA GLN A 140 9.89 6.54 27.12
C GLN A 140 9.96 6.25 28.62
N LYS A 141 9.10 5.37 29.13
CA LYS A 141 9.11 4.90 30.53
C LYS A 141 9.98 3.68 30.79
N GLY A 142 10.60 3.10 29.75
CA GLY A 142 11.39 1.86 29.87
C GLY A 142 10.55 0.58 30.04
N GLU A 143 9.24 0.63 29.80
CA GLU A 143 8.29 -0.48 30.05
C GLU A 143 7.91 -1.24 28.76
N CYS A 144 8.48 -0.87 27.61
CA CYS A 144 8.09 -1.45 26.32
C CYS A 144 8.98 -2.64 25.91
N ASN A 145 8.43 -3.84 25.98
CA ASN A 145 9.13 -5.09 25.60
C ASN A 145 8.86 -5.53 24.15
N ARG A 146 8.21 -4.69 23.33
CA ARG A 146 7.77 -5.05 21.97
C ARG A 146 8.87 -4.93 20.91
N GLY A 147 10.01 -4.33 21.24
CA GLY A 147 11.13 -4.11 20.31
C GLY A 147 10.67 -3.44 18.99
N ASP A 148 11.20 -3.92 17.88
CA ASP A 148 10.90 -3.43 16.51
C ASP A 148 9.46 -3.77 16.04
N GLY A 149 8.78 -4.65 16.78
CA GLY A 149 7.37 -4.96 16.59
C GLY A 149 6.42 -3.91 17.15
N CYS A 150 6.92 -2.86 17.80
CA CYS A 150 6.08 -1.81 18.37
C CYS A 150 5.37 -0.98 17.29
N ARG A 151 4.09 -0.65 17.56
CA ARG A 151 3.23 0.15 16.66
C ARG A 151 3.66 1.63 16.58
N PHE A 152 4.33 2.11 17.62
CA PHE A 152 4.78 3.48 17.80
C PHE A 152 6.30 3.54 17.64
N SER A 153 6.85 4.71 17.29
CA SER A 153 8.29 4.85 17.11
C SER A 153 9.02 4.67 18.45
N HIS A 154 10.14 3.95 18.42
CA HIS A 154 11.11 3.86 19.51
C HIS A 154 12.34 4.73 19.21
N ASP A 155 12.18 5.75 18.37
CA ASP A 155 13.26 6.69 18.13
C ASP A 155 13.39 7.56 19.38
N LYS A 156 14.54 7.41 20.05
CA LYS A 156 14.90 8.31 21.15
C LYS A 156 14.95 9.70 20.52
N GLN A 157 14.11 10.59 21.01
CA GLN A 157 14.06 11.99 20.61
C GLN A 157 15.48 12.49 20.34
N VAL A 158 15.68 13.00 19.12
CA VAL A 158 16.94 13.60 18.68
C VAL A 158 17.46 14.46 19.81
N SER A 159 18.66 14.12 20.25
CA SER A 159 19.26 14.49 21.51
C SER A 159 19.02 15.95 21.90
N SER A 160 18.77 16.13 23.20
CA SER A 160 18.82 17.37 23.96
C SER A 160 20.07 18.26 23.73
N GLU A 161 21.01 17.86 22.88
CA GLU A 161 22.22 18.62 22.55
C GLU A 161 21.94 19.76 21.56
N TYR A 162 20.90 19.66 20.71
CA TYR A 162 20.54 20.74 19.78
C TYR A 162 19.91 21.95 20.47
N ILE A 163 19.17 21.74 21.56
CA ILE A 163 18.59 22.84 22.35
C ILE A 163 19.69 23.62 23.07
N PHE A 164 20.75 22.94 23.52
CA PHE A 164 21.91 23.59 24.14
C PHE A 164 22.71 24.43 23.13
N PHE A 165 22.86 23.94 21.89
CA PHE A 165 23.56 24.68 20.83
C PHE A 165 22.80 25.94 20.36
N ILE A 166 21.46 25.90 20.32
CA ILE A 166 20.62 27.07 19.99
C ILE A 166 20.67 28.13 21.09
N LEU A 167 20.64 27.73 22.37
CA LEU A 167 20.75 28.67 23.49
C LEU A 167 22.13 29.34 23.55
N ILE A 168 23.22 28.58 23.38
CA ILE A 168 24.58 29.15 23.40
C ILE A 168 24.79 30.12 22.23
N THR A 169 24.39 29.75 21.01
CA THR A 169 24.54 30.63 19.83
C THR A 169 23.65 31.88 19.88
N GLY A 170 22.49 31.81 20.55
CA GLY A 170 21.62 32.96 20.80
C GLY A 170 22.20 33.97 21.80
N TYR A 171 22.78 33.49 22.91
CA TYR A 171 23.41 34.38 23.91
C TYR A 171 24.64 35.11 23.38
N ILE A 172 25.46 34.46 22.56
CA ILE A 172 26.68 35.07 21.98
C ILE A 172 26.32 36.19 20.98
N LYS A 173 25.28 36.00 20.16
CA LYS A 173 24.80 37.04 19.22
C LYS A 173 24.28 38.29 19.94
N SER A 174 23.55 38.13 21.05
CA SER A 174 23.08 39.25 21.87
C SER A 174 24.23 40.01 22.55
N PHE A 175 25.28 39.32 22.97
CA PHE A 175 26.45 39.96 23.60
C PHE A 175 27.29 40.78 22.59
N ILE A 176 27.44 40.28 21.36
CA ILE A 176 28.12 41.00 20.28
C ILE A 176 27.33 42.24 19.87
N TYR A 177 26.00 42.16 19.81
CA TYR A 177 25.14 43.32 19.51
C TYR A 177 25.24 44.42 20.57
N LEU A 178 25.26 44.04 21.86
CA LEU A 178 25.42 45.01 22.96
C LEU A 178 26.80 45.67 22.94
N LEU A 179 27.85 44.91 22.62
CA LEU A 179 29.21 45.43 22.46
C LEU A 179 29.30 46.42 21.28
N PHE A 180 28.65 46.11 20.15
CA PHE A 180 28.56 47.00 18.99
C PHE A 180 27.82 48.31 19.31
N ILE A 181 26.74 48.23 20.08
CA ILE A 181 25.99 49.42 20.53
C ILE A 181 26.84 50.26 21.48
N LEU A 182 27.52 49.65 22.44
CA LEU A 182 28.42 50.36 23.37
C LEU A 182 29.59 51.03 22.65
N ILE A 183 30.20 50.37 21.65
CA ILE A 183 31.26 50.96 20.82
C ILE A 183 30.71 52.14 20.01
N SER A 184 29.49 52.03 19.48
CA SER A 184 28.84 53.11 18.71
C SER A 184 28.45 54.32 19.57
N TYR A 185 28.10 54.10 20.85
CA TYR A 185 27.88 55.17 21.82
C TYR A 185 29.18 55.84 22.26
N PHE A 186 30.27 55.08 22.41
CA PHE A 186 31.58 55.62 22.76
C PHE A 186 32.14 56.54 21.66
N PHE A 187 31.89 56.22 20.38
CA PHE A 187 32.29 57.07 19.25
C PHE A 187 31.41 58.32 19.03
N ASN A 188 30.19 58.37 19.60
CA ASN A 188 29.31 59.54 19.49
C ASN A 188 29.50 60.59 20.59
N PHE A 189 30.26 60.29 21.65
CA PHE A 189 30.38 61.15 22.83
C PHE A 189 31.63 62.04 22.88
N HIS A 190 32.44 62.10 21.81
CA HIS A 190 33.60 62.98 21.74
C HIS A 190 33.62 63.82 20.43
N PRO A 191 33.13 65.07 20.44
CA PRO A 191 32.97 65.89 19.24
C PRO A 191 34.26 66.67 18.88
N GLN A 192 35.45 66.04 18.86
CA GLN A 192 36.69 66.76 18.54
C GLN A 192 37.67 66.12 17.55
N CYS A 193 37.35 64.99 16.92
CA CYS A 193 38.24 64.44 15.86
C CYS A 193 37.46 64.20 14.57
N ARG A 194 37.08 65.29 13.90
CA ARG A 194 36.56 65.28 12.52
C ARG A 194 37.51 66.08 11.63
N SER A 195 38.74 65.61 11.48
CA SER A 195 39.74 66.12 10.53
C SER A 195 40.82 65.07 10.39
N PHE A 196 41.17 64.75 9.15
CA PHE A 196 42.14 63.76 8.65
C PHE A 196 41.57 62.40 8.26
N LEU A 197 41.33 62.31 6.94
CA LEU A 197 41.51 61.19 6.00
C LEU A 197 40.82 59.87 6.34
#